data_AF-A0A3E2NMJ1-F1
#
_entry.id   AF-A0A3E2NMJ1-F1
#
_cell.length_a   1.000
_cell.length_b   1.000
_cell.length_c   1.000
_cell.angle_alpha   90.00
_cell.angle_beta   90.00
_cell.angle_gamma   90.00
#
_symmetry.space_group_name_H-M   'P 1'
#
loop_
_entity.id
_entity.type
_entity.pdbx_description
1 polymer ?
#
loop_
_entity_poly.entity_id
_entity_poly.type
_entity_poly.pdbx_seq_one_letter_code
_entity_poly.pdbx_strand_id
1 'polypeptide(L)'
;MILFLLFAAFIVVAVMYRRLTSYETKVININNETKTIEFVNKNAFGKVMKEQYQAADIYFSYRKRNISRYQGQGFFHDNRPKVCIIDTAQKTVGMLMPGKLGWNDKNIAQTCRNMQGIGVKRITEKYSDDEGEL
;
A
#
# COMPACT_ATOMS: atom_id res chain seq x y z
N MET A 1 -35.55 3.37 22.07
CA MET A 1 -35.38 4.29 20.93
C MET A 1 -34.14 5.19 21.08
N ILE A 2 -33.98 5.93 22.19
CA ILE A 2 -32.81 6.80 22.44
C ILE A 2 -31.47 6.03 22.41
N LEU A 3 -31.39 4.87 23.07
CA LEU A 3 -30.17 4.04 23.08
C LEU A 3 -29.74 3.57 21.68
N PHE A 4 -30.71 3.25 20.82
CA PHE A 4 -30.46 2.83 19.44
C PHE A 4 -29.91 3.99 18.60
N LEU A 5 -30.43 5.21 18.78
CA LEU A 5 -29.92 6.41 18.12
C LEU A 5 -28.49 6.75 18.55
N LEU A 6 -28.17 6.60 19.84
CA LEU A 6 -26.81 6.79 20.35
C LEU A 6 -25.83 5.76 19.77
N PHE A 7 -26.24 4.50 19.66
CA PHE A 7 -25.42 3.45 19.07
C PHE A 7 -25.17 3.70 17.57
N ALA A 8 -26.21 4.09 16.82
CA ALA A 8 -26.06 4.45 15.41
C ALA A 8 -25.12 5.67 15.23
N ALA A 9 -25.26 6.71 16.06
CA ALA A 9 -24.39 7.88 16.04
C ALA A 9 -22.92 7.49 16.33
N PHE A 10 -22.68 6.61 17.31
CA PHE A 10 -21.35 6.11 17.61
C PHE A 10 -20.70 5.37 16.42
N ILE A 11 -21.47 4.49 15.74
CA ILE A 11 -20.97 3.80 14.54
C ILE A 11 -20.60 4.80 13.44
N VAL A 12 -21.44 5.81 13.19
CA VAL A 12 -21.17 6.82 12.17
C VAL A 12 -19.89 7.59 12.51
N VAL A 13 -19.72 8.03 13.76
CA VAL A 13 -18.51 8.72 14.22
C VAL A 13 -17.27 7.82 14.07
N ALA A 14 -17.35 6.55 14.47
CA ALA A 14 -16.24 5.61 14.34
C ALA A 14 -15.85 5.37 12.86
N VAL A 15 -16.83 5.23 11.96
CA VAL A 15 -16.58 5.09 10.52
C VAL A 15 -15.98 6.35 9.92
N MET A 16 -16.48 7.53 10.30
CA MET A 16 -15.93 8.81 9.85
C MET A 16 -14.49 9.01 10.35
N TYR A 17 -14.23 8.72 11.62
CA TYR A 17 -12.88 8.80 12.20
C TYR A 17 -11.90 7.88 11.46
N ARG A 18 -12.31 6.64 11.15
CA ARG A 18 -11.50 5.72 10.36
C ARG A 18 -11.19 6.27 8.95
N ARG A 19 -12.17 6.86 8.27
CA ARG A 19 -11.96 7.44 6.92
C ARG A 19 -11.08 8.69 6.94
N LEU A 20 -11.12 9.46 8.03
CA LEU A 20 -10.27 10.63 8.23
C LEU A 20 -8.80 10.24 8.47
N THR A 21 -8.58 9.14 9.18
CA THR A 21 -7.25 8.67 9.59
C THR A 21 -6.61 7.71 8.60
N SER A 22 -7.39 7.04 7.74
CA SER A 22 -6.84 6.16 6.70
C SER A 22 -6.26 6.99 5.55
N TYR A 23 -4.94 6.92 5.39
CA TYR A 23 -4.24 7.47 4.25
C TYR A 23 -3.88 6.37 3.26
N GLU A 24 -4.05 6.64 1.97
CA GLU A 24 -3.62 5.77 0.89
C GLU A 24 -2.56 6.49 0.05
N THR A 25 -1.54 5.75 -0.39
CA THR A 25 -0.43 6.32 -1.16
C THR A 25 -0.87 6.61 -2.57
N LYS A 26 -0.78 7.89 -2.97
CA LYS A 26 -1.15 8.34 -4.31
C LYS A 26 0.06 8.39 -5.24
N VAL A 27 1.16 8.96 -4.76
CA VAL A 27 2.39 9.16 -5.55
C VAL A 27 3.59 8.84 -4.68
N ILE A 28 4.61 8.24 -5.30
CA ILE A 28 5.92 8.04 -4.70
C ILE A 28 6.95 8.74 -5.59
N ASN A 29 7.63 9.74 -5.05
CA ASN A 29 8.71 10.44 -5.73
C ASN A 29 10.04 9.90 -5.21
N ILE A 30 10.84 9.31 -6.10
CA ILE A 30 12.13 8.72 -5.76
C ILE A 30 13.24 9.65 -6.24
N ASN A 31 14.04 10.16 -5.31
CA ASN A 31 15.22 10.95 -5.64
C ASN A 31 16.48 10.06 -5.54
N ASN A 32 17.08 9.76 -6.68
CA ASN A 32 18.25 8.90 -6.76
C ASN A 32 19.55 9.57 -6.27
N GLU A 33 19.65 10.89 -6.38
CA GLU A 33 20.84 11.66 -5.98
C GLU A 33 20.95 11.72 -4.45
N THR A 34 19.84 12.05 -3.79
CA THR A 34 19.79 12.17 -2.32
C THR A 34 19.43 10.86 -1.62
N LYS A 35 19.12 9.80 -2.36
CA LYS A 35 18.65 8.51 -1.83
C LYS A 35 17.44 8.66 -0.89
N THR A 36 16.54 9.58 -1.26
CA THR A 36 15.30 9.82 -0.50
C THR A 36 14.05 9.44 -1.28
N ILE A 37 13.00 9.08 -0.55
CA ILE A 37 11.69 8.78 -1.10
C ILE A 37 10.64 9.66 -0.41
N GLU A 38 9.90 10.42 -1.21
CA GLU A 38 8.73 11.18 -0.75
C GLU A 38 7.44 10.41 -1.09
N PHE A 39 6.62 10.19 -0.07
CA PHE A 39 5.30 9.58 -0.17
C PHE A 39 4.25 10.68 -0.10
N VAL A 40 3.44 10.78 -1.15
CA VAL A 40 2.26 11.65 -1.18
C VAL A 40 1.04 10.80 -0.90
N ASN A 41 0.59 10.88 0.34
CA ASN A 41 -0.52 10.13 0.91
C ASN A 41 -1.80 10.98 0.88
N LYS A 42 -2.94 10.39 0.51
CA LYS A 42 -4.24 11.08 0.44
C LYS A 42 -5.30 10.28 1.22
N ASN A 43 -6.09 10.95 2.05
CA ASN A 43 -7.23 10.31 2.72
C ASN A 43 -8.52 10.42 1.90
N ALA A 44 -9.59 9.77 2.36
CA ALA A 44 -10.89 9.75 1.66
C ALA A 44 -11.53 11.14 1.48
N PHE A 45 -11.17 12.11 2.34
CA PHE A 45 -11.66 13.50 2.29
C PHE A 45 -10.76 14.42 1.45
N GLY A 46 -9.69 13.88 0.88
CA GLY A 46 -8.77 14.62 0.02
C GLY A 46 -7.67 15.40 0.74
N LYS A 47 -7.54 15.26 2.06
CA LYS A 47 -6.37 15.76 2.79
C LYS A 47 -5.13 15.04 2.30
N VAL A 48 -4.10 15.81 1.97
CA VAL A 48 -2.81 15.32 1.52
C VAL A 48 -1.81 15.41 2.65
N MET A 49 -1.02 14.36 2.82
CA MET A 49 0.11 14.27 3.72
C MET A 49 1.34 13.90 2.89
N LYS A 50 2.44 14.60 3.10
CA LYS A 50 3.73 14.30 2.47
C LYS A 50 4.71 13.88 3.54
N GLU A 51 5.36 12.74 3.32
CA GLU A 51 6.37 12.21 4.23
C GLU A 51 7.60 11.83 3.42
N GLN A 52 8.79 12.19 3.90
CA GLN A 52 10.05 11.89 3.24
C GLN A 52 10.88 10.99 4.14
N TYR A 53 11.47 9.95 3.53
CA TYR A 53 12.31 8.98 4.21
C TYR A 53 13.62 8.77 3.46
N GLN A 54 14.69 8.46 4.20
CA GLN A 54 15.92 7.95 3.60
C GLN A 54 15.71 6.51 3.15
N ALA A 55 16.33 6.11 2.04
CA ALA A 55 16.22 4.75 1.51
C ALA A 55 16.65 3.66 2.51
N ALA A 56 17.56 4.00 3.43
CA ALA A 56 18.03 3.10 4.48
C ALA A 56 16.99 2.82 5.58
N ASP A 57 16.03 3.73 5.79
CA ASP A 57 15.04 3.66 6.88
C ASP A 57 13.76 2.91 6.48
N ILE A 58 13.65 2.57 5.21
CA ILE A 58 12.48 1.92 4.62
C ILE A 58 12.85 0.55 4.06
N TYR A 59 11.85 -0.32 4.07
CA TYR A 59 11.91 -1.59 3.39
C TYR A 59 10.57 -1.84 2.71
N PHE A 60 10.58 -2.70 1.69
CA PHE A 60 9.35 -3.08 1.01
C PHE A 60 9.22 -4.58 0.86
N SER A 61 7.98 -5.06 0.85
CA SER A 61 7.63 -6.41 0.43
C SER A 61 6.75 -6.33 -0.81
N TYR A 62 7.14 -7.07 -1.85
CA TYR A 62 6.40 -7.18 -3.10
C TYR A 62 5.78 -8.57 -3.19
N ARG A 63 4.46 -8.64 -3.37
CA ARG A 63 3.70 -9.89 -3.28
C ARG A 63 2.67 -10.00 -4.39
N LYS A 64 2.45 -11.22 -4.87
CA LYS A 64 1.29 -11.58 -5.68
C LYS A 64 0.16 -12.02 -4.74
N ARG A 65 -0.94 -11.27 -4.65
CA ARG A 65 -2.05 -11.62 -3.75
C ARG A 65 -2.98 -12.66 -4.38
N ASN A 66 -3.37 -13.68 -3.61
CA ASN A 66 -4.58 -14.46 -3.91
C ASN A 66 -5.80 -13.72 -3.34
N ILE A 67 -6.65 -13.12 -4.18
CA ILE A 67 -7.90 -12.51 -3.69
C ILE A 67 -8.96 -13.61 -3.66
N SER A 68 -9.14 -14.27 -2.52
CA SER A 68 -10.13 -15.36 -2.38
C SER A 68 -11.59 -14.90 -2.58
N ARG A 69 -11.88 -13.59 -2.55
CA ARG A 69 -13.24 -13.06 -2.83
C ARG A 69 -13.72 -13.21 -4.27
N TYR A 70 -12.85 -13.59 -5.21
CA TYR A 70 -13.25 -13.91 -6.60
C TYR A 70 -13.04 -15.40 -6.94
N GLN A 71 -12.87 -16.28 -5.94
CA GLN A 71 -12.87 -17.74 -6.14
C GLN A 71 -14.29 -18.30 -6.31
N GLY A 72 -15.14 -17.57 -7.02
CA GLY A 72 -16.37 -18.10 -7.58
C GLY A 72 -16.09 -18.55 -9.01
N GLN A 73 -15.94 -19.86 -9.20
CA GLN A 73 -16.05 -20.56 -10.49
C GLN A 73 -15.03 -20.15 -11.57
N GLY A 74 -13.86 -20.80 -11.57
CA GLY A 74 -12.99 -20.77 -12.74
C GLY A 74 -11.59 -21.33 -12.47
N PHE A 75 -11.29 -22.50 -13.03
CA PHE A 75 -9.99 -23.19 -12.98
C PHE A 75 -8.90 -22.51 -13.85
N PHE A 76 -8.88 -21.19 -14.00
CA PHE A 76 -7.95 -20.51 -14.91
C PHE A 76 -7.14 -19.36 -14.26
N HIS A 77 -5.84 -19.63 -14.16
CA HIS A 77 -4.65 -18.78 -14.33
C HIS A 77 -4.38 -17.52 -13.48
N ASP A 78 -3.31 -17.63 -12.68
CA ASP A 78 -2.06 -16.83 -12.68
C ASP A 78 -2.05 -15.29 -12.59
N ASN A 79 -3.17 -14.59 -12.72
CA ASN A 79 -3.18 -13.12 -12.61
C ASN A 79 -3.49 -12.67 -11.19
N ARG A 80 -2.55 -12.96 -10.28
CA ARG A 80 -2.57 -12.49 -8.88
C ARG A 80 -2.20 -11.00 -8.85
N PRO A 81 -3.08 -10.09 -8.40
CA PRO A 81 -2.76 -8.67 -8.36
C PRO A 81 -1.55 -8.42 -7.46
N LYS A 82 -0.62 -7.62 -7.99
CA LYS A 82 0.68 -7.36 -7.40
C LYS A 82 0.58 -6.21 -6.40
N VAL A 83 0.98 -6.45 -5.17
CA VAL A 83 0.94 -5.47 -4.07
C VAL A 83 2.35 -5.18 -3.61
N CYS A 84 2.66 -3.90 -3.36
CA CYS A 84 3.91 -3.47 -2.73
C CYS A 84 3.55 -2.83 -1.39
N ILE A 85 3.98 -3.43 -0.29
CA ILE A 85 3.83 -2.87 1.05
C ILE A 85 5.17 -2.25 1.42
N ILE A 86 5.12 -1.01 1.90
CA ILE A 86 6.30 -0.20 2.18
C ILE A 86 6.20 0.22 3.64
N ASP A 87 7.21 -0.16 4.41
CA ASP A 87 7.22 -0.07 5.86
C ASP A 87 8.51 0.60 6.33
N THR A 88 8.44 1.26 7.48
CA THR A 88 9.58 1.58 8.33
C THR A 88 9.59 0.67 9.54
N ALA A 89 10.62 0.77 10.39
CA ALA A 89 10.64 0.09 11.68
C ALA A 89 9.44 0.43 12.59
N GLN A 90 8.74 1.55 12.37
CA GLN A 90 7.67 2.03 13.24
C GLN A 90 6.26 1.82 12.66
N LYS A 91 6.10 1.87 11.33
CA LYS A 91 4.78 1.84 10.70
C LYS A 91 4.82 1.45 9.22
N THR A 92 3.68 1.06 8.68
CA THR A 92 3.44 1.04 7.24
C THR A 92 3.28 2.46 6.71
N VAL A 93 4.14 2.84 5.76
CA VAL A 93 4.16 4.16 5.13
C VAL A 93 3.29 4.18 3.88
N GLY A 94 3.24 3.06 3.16
CA GLY A 94 2.45 2.96 1.94
C GLY A 94 2.07 1.54 1.57
N MET A 95 0.94 1.42 0.89
CA MET A 95 0.47 0.16 0.33
C MET A 95 -0.03 0.42 -1.09
N LEU A 96 0.70 -0.11 -2.06
CA LEU A 96 0.40 0.02 -3.48
C LEU A 96 -0.43 -1.18 -3.91
N MET A 97 -1.66 -0.94 -4.37
CA MET A 97 -2.59 -1.98 -4.80
C MET A 97 -3.23 -1.61 -6.13
N PRO A 98 -3.39 -2.56 -7.08
CA PRO A 98 -4.06 -2.30 -8.34
C PRO A 98 -5.49 -1.76 -8.11
N GLY A 99 -5.88 -0.76 -8.89
CA GLY A 99 -7.20 -0.12 -8.82
C GLY A 99 -7.35 0.93 -7.71
N LYS A 100 -6.40 1.05 -6.78
CA LYS A 100 -6.39 2.13 -5.79
C LYS A 100 -5.61 3.33 -6.31
N LEU A 101 -6.21 4.52 -6.27
CA LEU A 101 -5.55 5.79 -6.59
C LEU A 101 -4.72 5.84 -7.90
N GLY A 102 -5.05 5.00 -8.89
CA GLY A 102 -4.36 4.94 -10.19
C GLY A 102 -3.19 3.93 -10.26
N TRP A 103 -2.95 3.13 -9.22
CA TRP A 103 -1.98 2.05 -9.26
C TRP A 103 -2.48 0.86 -10.11
N ASN A 104 -1.56 0.25 -10.85
CA ASN A 104 -1.75 -0.95 -11.67
C ASN A 104 -0.52 -1.87 -11.50
N ASP A 105 -0.60 -3.11 -11.95
CA ASP A 105 0.49 -4.07 -11.71
C ASP A 105 1.86 -3.61 -12.28
N LYS A 106 1.84 -2.90 -13.41
CA LYS A 106 3.06 -2.41 -14.09
C LYS A 106 3.74 -1.30 -13.30
N ASN A 107 2.99 -0.27 -12.90
CA ASN A 107 3.57 0.86 -12.17
C ASN A 107 3.96 0.46 -10.73
N ILE A 108 3.23 -0.47 -10.09
CA ILE A 108 3.63 -1.04 -8.80
C ILE A 108 4.98 -1.76 -8.94
N ALA A 109 5.11 -2.68 -9.90
CA ALA A 109 6.36 -3.40 -10.13
C ALA A 109 7.52 -2.43 -10.42
N GLN A 110 7.28 -1.44 -11.29
CA GLN A 110 8.29 -0.43 -11.62
C GLN A 110 8.71 0.39 -10.40
N THR A 111 7.77 0.80 -9.55
CA THR A 111 8.09 1.52 -8.31
C THR A 111 8.92 0.67 -7.38
N CYS A 112 8.61 -0.62 -7.18
CA CYS A 112 9.43 -1.50 -6.32
C CYS A 112 10.83 -1.71 -6.91
N ARG A 113 10.98 -1.83 -8.24
CA ARG A 113 12.29 -1.85 -8.91
C ARG A 113 13.07 -0.56 -8.73
N ASN A 114 12.43 0.59 -8.86
CA ASN A 114 13.08 1.88 -8.64
C ASN A 114 13.54 2.04 -7.18
N MET A 115 12.72 1.60 -6.22
CA MET A 115 13.10 1.59 -4.79
C MET A 115 14.32 0.68 -4.55
N GLN A 116 14.32 -0.52 -5.13
CA GLN A 116 15.47 -1.41 -5.05
C GLN A 116 16.73 -0.79 -5.70
N GLY A 117 16.57 -0.10 -6.83
CA GLY A 117 17.65 0.57 -7.54
C GLY A 117 18.31 1.72 -6.76
N ILE A 118 17.61 2.32 -5.80
CA ILE A 118 18.19 3.32 -4.88
C ILE A 118 18.67 2.73 -3.56
N GLY A 119 18.62 1.41 -3.37
CA GLY A 119 19.12 0.72 -2.19
C GLY A 119 18.10 0.43 -1.09
N VAL A 120 16.80 0.58 -1.35
CA VAL A 120 15.77 0.16 -0.39
C VAL A 120 15.78 -1.36 -0.26
N LYS A 121 15.79 -1.86 0.98
CA LYS A 121 15.80 -3.29 1.26
C LYS A 121 14.46 -3.94 0.87
N ARG A 122 14.51 -4.95 0.00
CA ARG A 122 13.39 -5.86 -0.24
C ARG A 122 13.36 -6.92 0.87
N ILE A 123 12.21 -7.11 1.50
CA ILE A 123 11.95 -8.24 2.39
C ILE A 123 11.11 -9.27 1.62
N THR A 124 11.70 -10.44 1.40
CA THR A 124 10.98 -11.62 0.88
C THR A 124 10.39 -12.35 2.08
N GLU A 125 9.07 -12.45 2.15
CA GLU A 125 8.43 -13.26 3.19
C GLU A 125 8.58 -14.75 2.86
N LYS A 126 8.72 -15.57 3.90
CA LYS A 126 8.92 -17.03 3.83
C LYS A 126 7.84 -17.79 3.04
N TYR A 127 6.69 -17.16 2.78
CA TYR A 127 5.55 -17.72 2.03
C TYR A 127 5.22 -16.91 0.76
N SER A 128 6.17 -16.09 0.29
CA SER A 128 6.02 -15.35 -0.97
C SER A 128 6.24 -16.30 -2.13
N ASP A 129 5.20 -16.51 -2.96
CA ASP A 129 5.18 -17.41 -4.12
C ASP A 129 6.19 -17.10 -5.24
N ASP A 130 7.14 -16.18 -5.04
CA ASP A 130 8.20 -15.86 -6.00
C ASP A 130 9.49 -15.50 -5.27
N GLU A 131 10.41 -16.46 -5.24
CA GLU A 131 11.84 -16.18 -5.04
C GLU A 131 12.52 -15.67 -6.34
N GLY A 132 11.78 -15.58 -7.46
CA GLY A 132 12.32 -15.41 -8.80
C GLY A 132 12.68 -13.97 -9.22
N GLU A 133 11.73 -13.14 -9.64
CA GLU A 133 12.07 -11.91 -10.40
C GLU A 133 11.06 -10.77 -10.16
N LEU A 134 11.55 -9.53 -10.19
CA LEU A 134 10.78 -8.28 -10.04
C LEU A 134 10.52 -7.60 -11.40
#